data_AF-A0A0M0L4V0-F1
#
_entry.id   AF-A0A0M0L4V0-F1
#
_cell.length_a   1.000
_cell.length_b   1.000
_cell.length_c   1.000
_cell.angle_alpha   90.00
_cell.angle_beta   90.00
_cell.angle_gamma   90.00
#
_symmetry.space_group_name_H-M   'P 1'
#
loop_
_entity.id
_entity.type
_entity.pdbx_description
1 polymer ?
#
loop_
_entity_poly.entity_id
_entity_poly.type
_entity_poly.pdbx_seq_one_letter_code
_entity_poly.pdbx_strand_id
1 'polypeptide(L)'
;MSATTEELERLRQTFQTLADAECEGSSALYQTPSLEIAKDDDLLQLASYCRSGQPIPNLFLGAVHYLLLRGIDHPLKAMYPSLIHDVANTREAFSLFKSFCKCYETDITYILQTEGHGRWFEWKL
;
A
#
# COMPACT_ATOMS: atom_id res chain seq x y z
N MET A 1 -13.06 2.50 -14.57
CA MET A 1 -14.08 3.38 -13.96
C MET A 1 -13.48 3.90 -12.67
N SER A 2 -13.61 5.19 -12.39
CA SER A 2 -13.18 5.75 -11.09
C SER A 2 -14.12 5.29 -9.99
N ALA A 3 -13.58 5.12 -8.78
CA ALA A 3 -14.32 4.73 -7.59
C ALA A 3 -15.28 5.86 -7.18
N THR A 4 -16.44 5.48 -6.66
CA THR A 4 -17.41 6.39 -6.08
C THR A 4 -16.92 6.93 -4.74
N THR A 5 -17.46 8.08 -4.30
CA THR A 5 -17.15 8.66 -2.98
C THR A 5 -17.40 7.67 -1.84
N GLU A 6 -18.47 6.87 -1.93
CA GLU A 6 -18.78 5.85 -0.93
C GLU A 6 -17.76 4.70 -0.91
N GLU A 7 -17.23 4.30 -2.08
CA GLU A 7 -16.16 3.31 -2.17
C GLU A 7 -14.86 3.83 -1.59
N LEU A 8 -14.49 5.08 -1.89
CA LEU A 8 -13.31 5.71 -1.32
C LEU A 8 -13.39 5.80 0.20
N GLU A 9 -14.56 6.13 0.75
CA GLU A 9 -14.74 6.20 2.21
C GLU A 9 -14.65 4.81 2.88
N ARG A 10 -15.19 3.77 2.24
CA ARG A 10 -15.00 2.39 2.73
C ARG A 10 -13.53 1.98 2.71
N LEU A 11 -12.79 2.34 1.65
CA LEU A 11 -11.37 2.05 1.55
C LEU A 11 -10.58 2.82 2.61
N ARG A 12 -10.89 4.09 2.82
CA ARG A 12 -10.31 4.92 3.88
C ARG A 12 -10.44 4.25 5.24
N GLN A 13 -11.66 3.82 5.59
CA GLN A 13 -11.91 3.10 6.85
C GLN A 13 -11.14 1.78 6.92
N THR A 14 -11.05 1.04 5.81
CA THR A 14 -10.32 -0.24 5.75
C THR A 14 -8.83 -0.05 6.03
N PHE A 15 -8.19 0.97 5.45
CA PHE A 15 -6.79 1.30 5.71
C PHE A 15 -6.56 1.81 7.13
N GLN A 16 -7.48 2.60 7.70
CA GLN A 16 -7.42 3.02 9.10
C GLN A 16 -7.50 1.82 10.05
N THR A 17 -8.46 0.90 9.81
CA THR A 17 -8.60 -0.30 10.62
C THR A 17 -7.36 -1.20 10.56
N LEU A 18 -6.72 -1.35 9.40
CA LEU A 18 -5.45 -2.08 9.30
C LEU A 18 -4.37 -1.43 10.19
N ALA A 19 -4.24 -0.11 10.13
CA ALA A 19 -3.23 0.64 10.88
C ALA A 19 -3.44 0.54 12.40
N ASP A 20 -4.70 0.63 12.84
CA ASP A 20 -5.05 0.67 14.25
C ASP A 20 -5.17 -0.72 14.88
N ALA A 21 -5.76 -1.70 14.18
CA ALA A 21 -6.11 -3.00 14.76
C ALA A 21 -5.12 -4.13 14.44
N GLU A 22 -4.44 -4.10 13.30
CA GLU A 22 -3.57 -5.19 12.83
C GLU A 22 -2.07 -4.88 12.95
N CYS A 23 -1.70 -3.60 12.99
CA CYS A 23 -0.31 -3.16 13.03
C CYS A 23 0.17 -2.62 14.38
N GLU A 24 -0.73 -2.38 15.35
CA GLU A 24 -0.35 -1.94 16.70
C GLU A 24 0.43 -3.06 17.42
N GLY A 25 1.75 -2.92 17.47
CA GLY A 25 2.65 -3.84 18.18
C GLY A 25 3.31 -4.95 17.34
N SER A 26 2.96 -5.11 16.06
CA SER A 26 3.44 -6.22 15.21
C SER A 26 4.42 -5.80 14.10
N SER A 27 4.18 -4.67 13.43
CA SER A 27 5.11 -4.12 12.43
C SER A 27 4.82 -2.67 12.11
N ALA A 28 5.69 -1.77 12.55
CA ALA A 28 5.62 -0.35 12.22
C ALA A 28 5.56 -0.13 10.70
N LEU A 29 6.15 -1.04 9.90
CA LEU A 29 6.26 -1.02 8.44
C LEU A 29 4.93 -0.79 7.70
N TYR A 30 3.80 -1.27 8.24
CA TYR A 30 2.50 -1.17 7.58
C TYR A 30 1.58 -0.11 8.17
N GLN A 31 1.80 0.30 9.42
CA GLN A 31 0.94 1.26 10.10
C GLN A 31 0.99 2.63 9.43
N THR A 32 2.18 3.22 9.30
CA THR A 32 2.31 4.59 8.79
C THR A 32 1.90 4.74 7.34
N PRO A 33 2.31 3.85 6.40
CA PRO A 33 1.83 3.92 5.02
C PRO A 33 0.31 3.77 4.94
N SER A 34 -0.30 2.90 5.76
CA SER A 34 -1.75 2.73 5.75
C SER A 34 -2.49 3.98 6.20
N LEU A 35 -2.01 4.67 7.24
CA LEU A 35 -2.60 5.95 7.68
C LEU A 35 -2.46 7.05 6.63
N GLU A 36 -1.35 7.11 5.92
CA GLU A 36 -1.13 8.12 4.87
C GLU A 36 -1.92 7.80 3.60
N ILE A 37 -2.04 6.51 3.21
CA ILE A 37 -2.92 6.07 2.11
C ILE A 37 -4.38 6.40 2.44
N ALA A 38 -4.81 6.19 3.68
CA ALA A 38 -6.15 6.55 4.11
C ALA A 38 -6.46 8.05 3.99
N LYS A 39 -5.48 8.92 3.74
CA LYS A 39 -5.69 10.37 3.53
C LYS A 39 -5.56 10.78 2.07
N ASP A 40 -5.22 9.87 1.17
CA ASP A 40 -4.84 10.18 -0.21
C ASP A 40 -5.78 9.51 -1.23
N ASP A 41 -6.68 10.31 -1.80
CA ASP A 41 -7.72 9.80 -2.71
C ASP A 41 -7.14 9.19 -4.00
N ASP A 42 -5.98 9.65 -4.47
CA ASP A 42 -5.31 9.06 -5.65
C ASP A 42 -4.87 7.62 -5.34
N LEU A 43 -4.31 7.39 -4.16
CA LEU A 43 -3.87 6.06 -3.72
C LEU A 43 -5.06 5.16 -3.39
N LEU A 44 -6.12 5.69 -2.80
CA LEU A 44 -7.37 4.94 -2.58
C LEU A 44 -8.01 4.54 -3.91
N GLN A 45 -7.97 5.44 -4.90
CA GLN A 45 -8.44 5.13 -6.26
C GLN A 45 -7.63 4.00 -6.89
N LEU A 46 -6.31 3.98 -6.71
CA LEU A 46 -5.46 2.89 -7.19
C LEU A 46 -5.74 1.58 -6.43
N ALA A 47 -5.91 1.63 -5.11
CA ALA A 47 -6.25 0.46 -4.31
C ALA A 47 -7.62 -0.14 -4.66
N SER A 48 -8.55 0.68 -5.18
CA SER A 48 -9.90 0.23 -5.60
C SER A 48 -9.89 -0.77 -6.76
N TYR A 49 -8.78 -0.91 -7.48
CA TYR A 49 -8.65 -1.92 -8.53
C TYR A 49 -8.51 -3.36 -8.00
N CYS A 50 -8.32 -3.54 -6.68
CA CYS A 50 -8.45 -4.84 -6.04
C CYS A 50 -9.87 -5.40 -6.20
N ARG A 51 -9.98 -6.73 -6.28
CA ARG A 51 -11.30 -7.39 -6.31
C ARG A 51 -11.95 -7.33 -4.92
N SER A 52 -13.27 -7.17 -4.90
CA SER A 52 -14.05 -7.18 -3.67
C SER A 52 -13.87 -8.50 -2.88
N GLY A 53 -13.86 -8.42 -1.55
CA GLY A 53 -13.69 -9.55 -0.64
C GLY A 53 -12.24 -9.98 -0.38
N GLN A 54 -11.25 -9.28 -0.95
CA GLN A 54 -9.82 -9.51 -0.69
C GLN A 54 -9.28 -8.55 0.38
N PRO A 55 -8.16 -8.87 1.06
CA PRO A 55 -7.51 -7.94 1.99
C PRO A 55 -6.81 -6.81 1.20
N ILE A 56 -7.59 -5.80 0.82
CA ILE A 56 -7.17 -4.71 -0.09
C ILE A 56 -5.87 -4.02 0.36
N PRO A 57 -5.71 -3.64 1.65
CA PRO A 57 -4.47 -3.00 2.09
C PRO A 57 -3.23 -3.89 1.89
N ASN A 58 -3.32 -5.17 2.27
CA ASN A 58 -2.22 -6.12 2.16
C ASN A 58 -1.83 -6.36 0.70
N LEU A 59 -2.82 -6.46 -0.19
CA LEU A 59 -2.57 -6.62 -1.62
C LEU A 59 -1.94 -5.37 -2.25
N PHE A 60 -2.42 -4.19 -1.88
CA PHE A 60 -1.88 -2.94 -2.40
C PHE A 60 -0.42 -2.74 -1.97
N LEU A 61 -0.15 -2.88 -0.67
CA LEU A 61 1.20 -2.77 -0.11
C LEU A 61 2.12 -3.89 -0.63
N GLY A 62 1.58 -5.10 -0.79
CA GLY A 62 2.27 -6.25 -1.37
C GLY A 62 2.63 -6.06 -2.84
N ALA A 63 1.77 -5.44 -3.65
CA ALA A 63 2.05 -5.14 -5.06
C ALA A 63 3.21 -4.14 -5.21
N VAL A 64 3.22 -3.08 -4.38
CA VAL A 64 4.33 -2.12 -4.35
C VAL A 64 5.63 -2.81 -3.93
N HIS A 65 5.58 -3.62 -2.87
CA HIS A 65 6.74 -4.38 -2.40
C HIS A 65 7.25 -5.35 -3.47
N TYR A 66 6.35 -6.07 -4.14
CA TYR A 66 6.70 -7.00 -5.22
C TYR A 66 7.46 -6.31 -6.37
N LEU A 67 6.99 -5.13 -6.81
CA LEU A 67 7.64 -4.36 -7.86
C LEU A 67 9.05 -3.90 -7.45
N LEU A 68 9.23 -3.48 -6.20
CA LEU A 68 10.55 -3.11 -5.67
C LEU A 68 11.52 -4.29 -5.60
N LEU A 69 11.04 -5.48 -5.23
CA LEU A 69 11.85 -6.71 -5.18
C LEU A 69 12.25 -7.20 -6.58
N ARG A 70 11.43 -6.95 -7.60
CA ARG A 70 11.69 -7.32 -9.01
C ARG A 70 12.84 -6.56 -9.67
N GLY A 71 13.53 -5.68 -8.94
CA GLY A 71 14.78 -5.07 -9.40
C GLY A 71 14.62 -3.66 -9.96
N ILE A 72 13.49 -2.99 -9.69
CA ILE A 72 13.39 -1.56 -9.95
C ILE A 72 14.41 -0.85 -9.06
N ASP A 73 15.40 -0.22 -9.68
CA ASP A 73 16.40 0.59 -8.99
C ASP A 73 15.77 1.93 -8.61
N HIS A 74 15.20 1.99 -7.40
CA HIS A 74 14.52 3.15 -6.88
C HIS A 74 14.94 3.40 -5.42
N PRO A 75 15.12 4.67 -5.00
CA PRO A 75 15.50 5.02 -3.62
C PRO A 75 14.59 4.36 -2.55
N LEU A 76 13.32 4.13 -2.89
CA LEU A 76 12.34 3.45 -2.04
C LEU A 76 12.76 2.04 -1.61
N LYS A 77 13.62 1.34 -2.35
CA LYS A 77 14.11 0.00 -1.99
C LYS A 77 14.98 0.02 -0.73
N ALA A 78 15.80 1.06 -0.55
CA ALA A 78 16.61 1.26 0.65
C ALA A 78 15.77 1.57 1.89
N MET A 79 14.49 1.90 1.69
CA MET A 79 13.59 2.30 2.75
C MET A 79 12.95 1.06 3.42
N TYR A 80 12.69 -0.05 2.72
CA TYR A 80 12.02 -1.23 3.29
C TYR A 80 12.73 -1.89 4.50
N PRO A 81 14.08 -1.89 4.61
CA PRO A 81 14.77 -2.36 5.82
C PRO A 81 14.77 -1.36 7.00
N SER A 82 14.45 -0.08 6.77
CA SER A 82 14.74 1.02 7.72
C SER A 82 13.56 1.97 7.97
N LEU A 83 12.40 1.70 7.40
CA LEU A 83 11.41 2.75 7.10
C LEU A 83 10.74 3.42 8.28
N ILE A 84 10.53 2.75 9.42
CA ILE A 84 9.51 3.25 10.37
C ILE A 84 10.04 3.35 11.79
N HIS A 85 11.13 4.10 11.95
CA HIS A 85 11.58 4.53 13.27
C HIS A 85 11.77 6.06 13.41
N ASP A 86 11.80 6.84 12.33
CA ASP A 86 12.02 8.29 12.41
C ASP A 86 10.98 9.11 11.62
N VAL A 87 10.34 10.05 12.32
CA VAL A 87 9.23 10.89 11.83
C VAL A 87 9.68 11.84 10.72
N ALA A 88 10.93 12.30 10.74
CA ALA A 88 11.47 13.16 9.67
C ALA A 88 11.62 12.38 8.35
N ASN A 89 12.06 11.12 8.43
CA ASN A 89 12.14 10.23 7.28
C ASN A 89 10.75 9.80 6.77
N THR A 90 9.72 9.86 7.61
CA THR A 90 8.37 9.37 7.28
C THR A 90 7.69 10.19 6.18
N ARG A 91 7.81 11.52 6.19
CA ARG A 91 7.16 12.37 5.17
C ARG A 91 7.82 12.22 3.80
N GLU A 92 9.15 12.24 3.77
CA GLU A 92 9.92 12.04 2.54
C GLU A 92 9.73 10.61 2.00
N ALA A 93 9.71 9.62 2.89
CA ALA A 93 9.36 8.24 2.58
C ALA A 93 8.00 8.14 1.88
N PHE A 94 6.97 8.76 2.45
CA PHE A 94 5.64 8.70 1.86
C PHE A 94 5.59 9.42 0.52
N SER A 95 6.32 10.53 0.36
CA SER A 95 6.43 11.23 -0.92
C SER A 95 7.07 10.33 -2.00
N LEU A 96 8.12 9.60 -1.66
CA LEU A 96 8.75 8.62 -2.55
C LEU A 96 7.82 7.44 -2.84
N PHE A 97 7.08 6.95 -1.85
CA PHE A 97 6.07 5.91 -2.02
C PHE A 97 4.96 6.35 -2.99
N LYS A 98 4.37 7.53 -2.77
CA LYS A 98 3.32 8.08 -3.65
C LYS A 98 3.85 8.27 -5.07
N SER A 99 5.06 8.81 -5.21
CA SER A 99 5.70 9.01 -6.51
C SER A 99 5.93 7.69 -7.24
N PHE A 100 6.36 6.65 -6.51
CA PHE A 100 6.52 5.30 -7.05
C PHE A 100 5.17 4.74 -7.51
N CYS A 101 4.14 4.78 -6.66
CA CYS A 101 2.80 4.29 -7.01
C CYS A 101 2.25 4.96 -8.27
N LYS A 102 2.51 6.26 -8.45
CA LYS A 102 2.13 7.00 -9.65
C LYS A 102 2.95 6.58 -10.88
N CYS A 103 4.26 6.40 -10.75
CA CYS A 103 5.11 5.99 -11.86
C CYS A 103 4.77 4.58 -12.38
N TYR A 104 4.37 3.69 -11.47
CA TYR A 104 4.08 2.28 -11.77
C TYR A 104 2.58 1.96 -11.66
N GLU A 105 1.70 2.95 -11.83
CA GLU A 105 0.25 2.82 -11.65
C GLU A 105 -0.32 1.68 -12.51
N THR A 106 0.15 1.56 -13.76
CA THR A 106 -0.31 0.52 -14.69
C THR A 106 0.10 -0.87 -14.22
N ASP A 107 1.36 -1.04 -13.78
CA ASP A 107 1.86 -2.33 -13.29
C ASP A 107 1.18 -2.73 -11.98
N ILE A 108 0.99 -1.77 -11.07
CA ILE A 108 0.27 -1.99 -9.81
C ILE A 108 -1.16 -2.42 -10.11
N THR A 109 -1.89 -1.67 -10.95
CA THR A 109 -3.26 -1.99 -11.32
C THR A 109 -3.36 -3.39 -11.93
N TYR A 110 -2.44 -3.73 -12.82
CA TYR A 110 -2.37 -5.06 -13.42
C TYR A 110 -2.22 -6.14 -12.33
N ILE A 111 -1.29 -5.98 -11.39
CA ILE A 111 -1.07 -6.93 -10.28
C ILE A 111 -2.34 -7.07 -9.42
N LEU A 112 -2.98 -5.96 -9.04
CA LEU A 112 -4.18 -5.99 -8.19
C LEU A 112 -5.34 -6.73 -8.87
N GLN A 113 -5.51 -6.55 -10.18
CA GLN A 113 -6.62 -7.14 -10.94
C GLN A 113 -6.41 -8.60 -11.30
N THR A 114 -5.17 -9.01 -11.58
CA THR A 114 -4.86 -10.33 -12.13
C THR A 114 -4.32 -11.30 -11.06
N GLU A 115 -3.64 -10.77 -10.05
CA GLU A 115 -2.77 -11.55 -9.18
C GLU A 115 -3.10 -11.38 -7.68
N GLY A 116 -4.22 -10.71 -7.36
CA GLY A 116 -4.72 -10.47 -6.00
C GLY A 116 -5.09 -11.73 -5.17
N HIS A 117 -4.70 -12.93 -5.58
CA HIS A 117 -4.97 -14.17 -4.86
C HIS A 117 -3.88 -14.53 -3.83
N GLY A 118 -2.99 -13.59 -3.48
CA GLY A 118 -2.01 -13.79 -2.41
C GLY A 118 -0.93 -14.84 -2.72
N ARG A 119 -0.71 -15.20 -3.98
CA ARG A 119 0.34 -16.17 -4.38
C ARG A 119 1.78 -15.64 -4.28
N TRP A 120 1.96 -14.44 -3.72
CA TRP A 120 3.24 -13.74 -3.64
C TRP A 120 3.92 -13.86 -2.28
N PHE A 121 3.13 -14.00 -1.19
CA PHE A 121 3.63 -13.99 0.18
C PHE A 121 2.73 -14.84 1.09
N GLU A 122 3.32 -15.79 1.84
CA GLU A 122 2.65 -16.38 3.00
C GLU A 122 2.57 -15.32 4.10
N TRP A 123 1.41 -14.70 4.28
CA TRP A 123 1.15 -13.82 5.42
C TRP A 123 0.99 -14.67 6.67
N LYS A 124 2.09 -15.01 7.33
CA LYS A 124 2.05 -15.43 8.73
C LYS A 124 1.99 -14.16 9.57
N LEU A 125 0.78 -13.82 10.01
CA LEU A 125 0.58 -13.04 11.23
C LEU A 125 1.07 -13.85 12.43
#